data_AF-A0A2X4TKF0-F1
#
_entry.id   AF-A0A2X4TKF0-F1
#
_cell.length_a   1.000
_cell.length_b   1.000
_cell.length_c   1.000
_cell.angle_alpha   90.00
_cell.angle_beta   90.00
_cell.angle_gamma   90.00
#
_symmetry.space_group_name_H-M   'P 1'
#
loop_
_entity.id
_entity.type
_entity.pdbx_description
1 polymer ?
#
loop_
_entity_poly.entity_id
_entity_poly.type
_entity_poly.pdbx_seq_one_letter_code
_entity_poly.pdbx_strand_id
1 'polypeptide(L)'
;MSTVSRLYFLPFLAVAMLAGCSSQSGKSVNKGEKPVDVANVVRQKMPASVKDREAWAKDIAITFKSQGLAPTVENICSVLAVAQQESGYQADPVVRG
;
A
#
# COMPACT_ATOMS: atom_id res chain seq x y z
N MET A 1 14.24 48.39 8.81
CA MET A 1 14.26 47.15 9.63
C MET A 1 13.36 46.06 8.99
N SER A 2 13.51 45.79 7.68
CA SER A 2 12.57 44.91 6.96
C SER A 2 13.24 43.78 6.16
N THR A 3 14.53 43.91 5.83
CA THR A 3 15.26 42.92 5.02
C THR A 3 15.73 41.72 5.86
N VAL A 4 16.09 41.95 7.13
CA VAL A 4 16.54 40.89 8.07
C VAL A 4 15.40 39.91 8.39
N SER A 5 14.15 40.39 8.43
CA SER A 5 12.97 39.56 8.71
C SER A 5 12.67 38.54 7.59
N ARG A 6 12.89 38.89 6.32
CA ARG A 6 12.72 37.95 5.17
C ARG A 6 13.75 36.83 5.13
N LEU A 7 14.97 37.07 5.64
CA LEU A 7 16.05 36.08 5.65
C LEU A 7 15.84 34.97 6.69
N TYR A 8 15.08 35.24 7.77
CA TYR A 8 14.74 34.24 8.79
C TYR A 8 13.60 33.28 8.38
N PHE A 9 12.77 33.66 7.40
CA PHE A 9 11.67 32.82 6.92
C PHE A 9 12.12 31.67 6.01
N LEU A 10 13.21 31.85 5.26
CA LEU A 10 13.74 30.84 4.34
C LEU A 10 14.20 29.53 5.00
N PRO A 11 14.97 29.52 6.12
CA PRO A 11 15.33 28.26 6.77
C PRO A 11 14.12 27.56 7.41
N PHE A 12 13.12 28.32 7.86
CA PHE A 12 11.91 27.76 8.46
C PHE A 12 11.06 26.97 7.46
N LEU A 13 10.93 27.47 6.23
CA LEU A 13 10.21 26.77 5.15
C LEU A 13 10.93 25.48 4.73
N ALA A 14 12.26 25.49 4.70
CA ALA A 14 13.06 24.31 4.38
C ALA A 14 12.90 23.20 5.41
N VAL A 15 12.89 23.53 6.71
CA VAL A 15 12.66 22.54 7.79
C VAL A 15 11.24 21.96 7.73
N ALA A 16 10.22 22.76 7.40
CA ALA A 16 8.85 22.29 7.27
C ALA A 16 8.68 21.25 6.15
N MET A 17 9.44 21.37 5.05
CA MET A 17 9.39 20.41 3.94
C MET A 17 9.98 19.04 4.30
N LEU A 18 10.94 18.95 5.23
CA LEU A 18 11.53 17.68 5.64
C LEU A 18 10.62 16.85 6.57
N ALA A 19 9.68 17.48 7.29
CA ALA A 19 8.76 16.77 8.18
C ALA A 19 7.64 16.01 7.43
N GLY A 20 7.44 16.26 6.13
CA GLY A 20 6.36 15.65 5.34
C GLY A 20 6.62 14.23 4.83
N CYS A 21 7.88 13.77 4.79
CA CYS A 21 8.23 12.50 4.13
C CYS A 21 8.17 11.25 5.03
N SER A 22 7.88 11.37 6.33
CA SER A 22 7.98 10.25 7.27
C SER A 22 6.64 9.64 7.71
N SER A 23 5.50 10.24 7.36
CA SER A 23 4.21 9.81 7.92
C SER A 23 3.48 8.80 7.04
N GLN A 24 4.09 7.63 6.85
CA GLN A 24 3.34 6.42 6.49
C GLN A 24 3.60 5.36 7.55
N SER A 25 3.11 5.63 8.76
CA SER A 25 2.98 4.59 9.79
C SER A 25 1.83 3.68 9.37
N GLY A 26 2.15 2.53 8.80
CA GLY A 26 1.20 1.44 8.63
C GLY A 26 0.53 1.18 9.98
N LYS A 27 -0.80 1.29 10.04
CA LYS A 27 -1.57 1.03 11.25
C LYS A 27 -1.19 -0.34 11.79
N SER A 28 -0.51 -0.36 12.94
CA SER A 28 -0.28 -1.59 13.69
C SER A 28 -1.65 -2.20 13.98
N VAL A 29 -1.86 -3.46 13.62
CA VAL A 29 -3.06 -4.22 14.01
C VAL A 29 -3.22 -4.07 15.52
N ASN A 30 -4.37 -3.56 15.97
CA ASN A 30 -4.63 -3.40 17.40
C ASN A 30 -4.58 -4.78 18.07
N LYS A 31 -3.86 -4.86 19.20
CA LYS A 31 -3.68 -6.10 19.96
C LYS A 31 -5.03 -6.54 20.52
N GLY A 32 -5.76 -7.38 19.79
CA GLY A 32 -7.09 -7.87 20.14
C GLY A 32 -8.07 -8.00 18.97
N GLU A 33 -7.75 -7.44 17.79
CA GLU A 33 -8.59 -7.61 16.60
C GLU A 33 -8.37 -8.99 15.98
N LYS A 34 -9.46 -9.63 15.53
CA LYS A 34 -9.38 -10.96 14.90
C LYS A 34 -8.47 -10.87 13.67
N PRO A 35 -7.58 -11.86 13.44
CA PRO A 35 -6.76 -11.88 12.23
C PRO A 35 -7.65 -11.81 10.98
N VAL A 36 -7.36 -10.88 10.08
CA VAL A 36 -8.06 -10.80 8.79
C VAL A 36 -7.68 -12.02 7.96
N ASP A 37 -8.68 -12.73 7.44
CA ASP A 37 -8.46 -13.76 6.44
C ASP A 37 -8.17 -13.10 5.09
N VAL A 38 -6.88 -13.04 4.74
CA VAL A 38 -6.38 -12.40 3.52
C VAL A 38 -7.04 -12.99 2.27
N ALA A 39 -7.17 -14.31 2.17
CA ALA A 39 -7.73 -14.96 0.99
C ALA A 39 -9.22 -14.64 0.82
N ASN A 40 -9.98 -14.61 1.92
CA ASN A 40 -11.38 -14.18 1.90
C ASN A 40 -11.51 -12.72 1.42
N VAL A 41 -10.70 -11.81 1.94
CA VAL A 41 -10.76 -10.40 1.55
C VAL A 41 -10.36 -10.20 0.09
N VAL A 42 -9.32 -10.90 -0.39
CA VAL A 42 -8.92 -10.88 -1.80
C VAL A 42 -10.07 -11.34 -2.70
N ARG A 43 -10.72 -12.46 -2.37
CA ARG A 43 -11.90 -12.94 -3.11
C ARG A 43 -13.06 -11.96 -3.12
N GLN A 44 -13.22 -11.15 -2.08
CA GLN A 44 -14.28 -10.15 -2.01
C GLN A 44 -13.94 -8.87 -2.78
N LYS A 45 -12.67 -8.45 -2.78
CA LYS A 45 -12.23 -7.14 -3.32
C LYS A 45 -11.72 -7.21 -4.76
N MET A 46 -11.23 -8.36 -5.20
CA MET A 46 -10.77 -8.54 -6.58
C MET A 46 -11.97 -8.59 -7.55
N PRO A 47 -11.93 -7.89 -8.70
CA PRO A 47 -13.02 -7.91 -9.67
C PRO A 47 -13.37 -9.33 -10.15
N ALA A 48 -14.65 -9.61 -10.38
CA ALA A 48 -15.13 -10.93 -10.79
C ALA A 48 -14.63 -11.37 -12.18
N SER A 49 -14.22 -10.41 -13.03
CA SER A 49 -13.70 -10.65 -14.38
C SER A 49 -12.26 -11.15 -14.42
N VAL A 50 -11.52 -11.07 -13.30
CA VAL A 50 -10.13 -11.54 -13.22
C VAL A 50 -10.10 -13.06 -13.36
N LYS A 51 -9.17 -13.58 -14.16
CA LYS A 51 -8.94 -15.02 -14.28
C LYS A 51 -8.24 -15.56 -13.04
N ASP A 52 -8.51 -16.81 -12.67
CA ASP A 52 -7.82 -17.50 -11.58
C ASP A 52 -7.85 -16.78 -10.22
N ARG A 53 -8.97 -16.13 -9.87
CA ARG A 53 -9.15 -15.37 -8.61
C ARG A 53 -8.80 -16.17 -7.35
N GLU A 54 -9.05 -17.47 -7.37
CA GLU A 54 -8.69 -18.38 -6.28
C GLU A 54 -7.18 -18.55 -6.12
N ALA A 55 -6.46 -18.66 -7.25
CA ALA A 55 -5.00 -18.73 -7.25
C ALA A 55 -4.40 -17.42 -6.72
N TRP A 56 -4.90 -16.27 -7.21
CA TRP A 56 -4.52 -14.95 -6.69
C TRP A 56 -4.76 -14.81 -5.18
N ALA A 57 -5.92 -15.24 -4.68
CA ALA A 57 -6.23 -15.18 -3.25
C ALA A 57 -5.26 -16.02 -2.40
N LYS A 58 -4.93 -17.22 -2.88
CA LYS A 58 -3.95 -18.09 -2.23
C LYS A 58 -2.55 -17.48 -2.24
N ASP A 59 -2.10 -17.00 -3.38
CA ASP A 59 -0.73 -16.49 -3.55
C ASP A 59 -0.51 -15.18 -2.81
N ILE A 60 -1.52 -14.30 -2.77
CA ILE A 60 -1.47 -13.08 -1.95
C ILE A 60 -1.45 -13.44 -0.45
N ALA A 61 -2.24 -14.42 0.00
CA ALA A 61 -2.20 -14.87 1.39
C ALA A 61 -0.83 -15.45 1.78
N ILE A 62 -0.22 -16.24 0.89
CA ILE A 62 1.16 -16.73 1.05
C ILE A 62 2.15 -15.57 1.07
N THR A 63 1.99 -14.56 0.22
CA THR A 63 2.82 -13.37 0.16
C THR A 63 2.79 -12.59 1.47
N PHE A 64 1.60 -12.31 2.01
CA PHE A 64 1.45 -11.64 3.31
C PHE A 64 2.16 -12.39 4.43
N LYS A 65 2.00 -13.72 4.48
CA LYS A 65 2.67 -14.57 5.47
C LYS A 65 4.19 -14.58 5.30
N SER A 66 4.68 -14.78 4.08
CA SER A 66 6.11 -14.91 3.78
C SER A 66 6.89 -13.62 3.97
N GLN A 67 6.27 -12.47 3.69
CA GLN A 67 6.88 -11.15 3.84
C GLN A 67 6.61 -10.50 5.20
N GLY A 68 5.84 -11.16 6.08
CA GLY A 68 5.48 -10.62 7.39
C GLY A 68 4.63 -9.34 7.32
N LEU A 69 3.86 -9.15 6.24
CA LEU A 69 2.99 -8.01 6.08
C LEU A 69 1.83 -8.10 7.07
N ALA A 70 1.51 -7.00 7.74
CA ALA A 70 0.34 -6.95 8.61
C ALA A 70 -0.93 -7.19 7.76
N PRO A 71 -1.75 -8.22 8.06
CA PRO A 71 -2.94 -8.55 7.30
C PRO A 71 -4.08 -7.58 7.68
N THR A 72 -3.99 -6.34 7.23
CA THR A 72 -5.08 -5.35 7.35
C THR A 72 -5.81 -5.22 6.02
N VAL A 73 -7.08 -4.81 6.05
CA VAL A 73 -7.85 -4.57 4.82
C VAL A 73 -7.18 -3.49 3.97
N GLU A 74 -6.62 -2.46 4.60
CA GLU A 74 -5.88 -1.41 3.90
C GLU A 74 -4.68 -1.97 3.14
N ASN A 75 -3.83 -2.77 3.78
CA ASN A 75 -2.66 -3.35 3.12
C ASN A 75 -3.07 -4.28 1.97
N ILE A 76 -4.13 -5.08 2.15
CA ILE A 76 -4.63 -5.98 1.10
C ILE A 76 -5.12 -5.17 -0.10
N CYS A 77 -5.91 -4.11 0.13
CA CYS A 77 -6.38 -3.23 -0.93
C CYS A 77 -5.22 -2.50 -1.63
N SER A 78 -4.17 -2.10 -0.92
CA SER A 78 -2.97 -1.51 -1.52
C SER A 78 -2.27 -2.47 -2.47
N VAL A 79 -2.05 -3.74 -2.07
CA VAL A 79 -1.45 -4.76 -2.93
C VAL A 79 -2.32 -5.02 -4.16
N LEU A 80 -3.64 -5.15 -3.98
CA LEU A 80 -4.57 -5.36 -5.09
C LEU A 80 -4.57 -4.18 -6.08
N ALA A 81 -4.56 -2.94 -5.58
CA ALA A 81 -4.53 -1.75 -6.41
C ALA A 81 -3.28 -1.69 -7.31
N VAL A 82 -2.10 -1.98 -6.74
CA VAL A 82 -0.84 -2.03 -7.51
C VAL A 82 -0.87 -3.18 -8.52
N ALA A 83 -1.30 -4.38 -8.13
CA ALA A 83 -1.39 -5.50 -9.06
C ALA A 83 -2.31 -5.20 -10.27
N GLN A 84 -3.42 -4.50 -10.04
CA GLN A 84 -4.31 -4.02 -11.11
C GLN A 84 -3.64 -2.96 -11.98
N GLN A 85 -2.93 -2.00 -11.40
CA GLN A 85 -2.27 -0.91 -12.13
C GLN A 85 -1.14 -1.44 -13.02
N GLU A 86 -0.27 -2.27 -12.48
CA GLU A 86 0.96 -2.70 -13.14
C GLU A 86 0.72 -3.78 -14.19
N SER A 87 -0.27 -4.65 -13.96
CA SER A 87 -0.45 -5.86 -14.77
C SER A 87 -1.88 -6.11 -15.21
N GLY A 88 -2.86 -5.36 -14.71
CA GLY A 88 -4.27 -5.68 -14.94
C GLY A 88 -4.72 -7.00 -14.31
N TYR A 89 -4.02 -7.47 -13.26
CA TYR A 89 -4.12 -8.84 -12.73
C TYR A 89 -3.76 -9.95 -13.73
N GLN A 90 -2.92 -9.64 -14.72
CA GLN A 90 -2.30 -10.63 -15.59
C GLN A 90 -0.91 -10.96 -15.03
N ALA A 91 -0.69 -12.19 -14.55
CA ALA A 91 0.59 -12.55 -13.93
C ALA A 91 1.80 -12.40 -14.87
N ASP A 92 1.57 -12.61 -16.18
CA ASP A 92 2.58 -12.45 -17.24
C ASP A 92 1.97 -11.65 -18.40
N PRO A 93 1.96 -10.31 -18.33
CA PRO A 93 1.42 -9.45 -19.38
C PRO A 93 2.44 -9.25 -20.51
N VAL A 94 1.94 -9.12 -21.75
CA VAL A 94 2.81 -8.85 -22.91
C VAL A 94 3.46 -7.47 -22.80
N VAL A 95 4.79 -7.42 -22.89
CA VAL A 95 5.57 -6.17 -22.98
C VAL A 95 5.81 -5.83 -24.44
N ARG A 96 5.43 -4.63 -24.88
CA ARG A 96 5.74 -4.15 -26.23
C ARG A 96 7.18 -3.63 -26.25
N GLY A 97 8.02 -4.24 -27.08
CA GLY A 97 9.40 -3.81 -27.35
C GLY A 97 9.50 -2.72 -28.39
#